data_AF-A0A4S1XKD1-F1
#
_entry.id   AF-A0A4S1XKD1-F1
#
_cell.length_a   1.000
_cell.length_b   1.000
_cell.length_c   1.000
_cell.angle_alpha   90.00
_cell.angle_beta   90.00
_cell.angle_gamma   90.00
#
_symmetry.space_group_name_H-M   'P 1'
#
loop_
_entity.id
_entity.type
_entity.pdbx_description
1 polymer ?
#
loop_
_entity_poly.entity_id
_entity_poly.type
_entity_poly.pdbx_seq_one_letter_code
_entity_poly.pdbx_strand_id
1 'polypeptide(L)' 'MNNDDDARAFLIARELIAEHGDDVAAFLQTRIDALMASGDIEQLSAWHVIRNAVALTLESDTTLH' A
#
# COMPACT_ATOMS: atom_id res chain seq x y z
N MET A 1 3.70 15.68 4.20
CA MET A 1 3.02 14.96 3.12
C MET A 1 2.08 15.95 2.45
N ASN A 2 2.20 16.07 1.12
CA ASN A 2 1.32 16.93 0.34
C ASN A 2 0.02 16.14 0.10
N ASN A 3 -1.16 16.76 0.17
CA ASN A 3 -2.44 16.05 0.03
C ASN A 3 -2.55 15.24 -1.28
N ASP A 4 -1.79 15.64 -2.31
CA ASP A 4 -1.72 14.96 -3.60
C ASP A 4 -1.00 13.60 -3.53
N ASP A 5 0.01 13.46 -2.66
CA ASP A 5 0.77 12.22 -2.47
C ASP A 5 -0.10 11.16 -1.78
N ASP A 6 -0.90 11.59 -0.81
CA ASP A 6 -1.83 10.71 -0.09
C ASP A 6 -2.97 10.25 -1.01
N ALA A 7 -3.56 11.16 -1.79
CA ALA A 7 -4.58 10.80 -2.77
C ALA A 7 -4.09 9.78 -3.81
N ARG A 8 -2.85 9.96 -4.29
CA ARG A 8 -2.20 8.99 -5.19
C ARG A 8 -1.99 7.64 -4.53
N ALA A 9 -1.58 7.61 -3.25
CA ALA A 9 -1.42 6.38 -2.51
C ALA A 9 -2.74 5.60 -2.37
N PHE A 10 -3.88 6.28 -2.16
CA PHE A 10 -5.19 5.63 -2.13
C PHE A 10 -5.64 5.08 -3.49
N LEU A 11 -5.31 5.76 -4.59
CA LEU A 11 -5.60 5.24 -5.94
C LEU A 11 -4.80 3.95 -6.20
N ILE A 12 -3.49 3.97 -5.91
CA ILE A 12 -2.64 2.79 -6.05
C ILE A 12 -3.12 1.66 -5.12
N ALA A 13 -3.48 1.98 -3.88
CA ALA A 13 -4.01 1.00 -2.94
C ALA A 13 -5.23 0.26 -3.49
N ARG A 14 -6.18 1.00 -4.09
CA ARG A 14 -7.38 0.43 -4.69
C ARG A 14 -7.08 -0.42 -5.92
N GLU A 15 -6.12 -0.02 -6.74
CA GLU A 15 -5.65 -0.84 -7.87
C GLU A 15 -5.02 -2.14 -7.39
N LEU A 16 -4.16 -2.08 -6.37
CA LEU A 16 -3.51 -3.27 -5.78
C LEU A 16 -4.52 -4.21 -5.12
N ILE A 17 -5.54 -3.68 -4.44
CA ILE A 17 -6.63 -4.50 -3.89
C ILE A 17 -7.43 -5.16 -5.01
N ALA A 18 -7.71 -4.44 -6.11
CA ALA A 18 -8.43 -5.01 -7.25
C ALA A 18 -7.62 -6.09 -7.98
N GLU A 19 -6.29 -5.94 -8.06
CA GLU A 19 -5.40 -6.89 -8.72
C GLU A 19 -5.12 -8.14 -7.88
N HIS A 20 -4.88 -7.97 -6.57
CA HIS A 20 -4.42 -9.05 -5.69
C HIS A 20 -5.50 -9.59 -4.76
N GLY A 21 -6.62 -8.89 -4.58
CA GLY A 21 -7.68 -9.27 -3.64
C GLY A 21 -7.13 -9.48 -2.23
N ASP A 22 -7.45 -10.63 -1.65
CA ASP A 22 -7.02 -11.01 -0.29
C ASP A 22 -5.49 -11.16 -0.16
N ASP A 23 -4.77 -11.40 -1.26
CA ASP A 23 -3.32 -11.58 -1.27
C ASP A 23 -2.55 -10.24 -1.28
N VAL A 24 -3.24 -9.10 -1.33
CA VAL A 24 -2.61 -7.76 -1.40
C VAL A 24 -1.61 -7.52 -0.25
N ALA A 25 -1.89 -8.04 0.95
CA ALA A 25 -1.02 -7.92 2.10
C ALA A 25 0.31 -8.69 1.92
N ALA A 26 0.23 -9.91 1.37
CA ALA A 26 1.41 -10.74 1.11
C ALA A 26 2.28 -10.16 -0.01
N PHE A 27 1.65 -9.61 -1.05
CA PHE A 27 2.34 -8.89 -2.12
C PHE A 27 3.11 -7.68 -1.57
N LEU A 28 2.45 -6.83 -0.77
CA LEU A 28 3.07 -5.65 -0.17
C LEU A 28 4.26 -6.01 0.71
N GLN A 29 4.11 -7.05 1.55
CA GLN A 29 5.21 -7.52 2.40
C GLN A 29 6.40 -7.99 1.57
N THR A 30 6.15 -8.75 0.50
CA THR A 30 7.21 -9.22 -0.41
C THR A 30 7.96 -8.07 -1.07
N ARG A 31 7.27 -7.00 -1.51
CA ARG A 31 7.94 -5.82 -2.07
C ARG A 31 8.75 -5.05 -1.04
N ILE A 32 8.21 -4.87 0.17
CA ILE A 32 8.92 -4.20 1.25
C ILE A 32 10.20 -4.97 1.61
N ASP A 33 10.13 -6.29 1.73
CA ASP A 33 11.29 -7.13 2.03
C ASP A 33 12.37 -7.04 0.94
N ALA A 34 11.96 -7.04 -0.34
CA ALA A 34 12.88 -6.87 -1.46
C ALA A 34 13.60 -5.51 -1.44
N LEU A 35 12.89 -4.43 -1.09
CA LEU A 35 13.45 -3.08 -1.01
C LEU A 35 14.36 -2.89 0.21
N MET A 36 14.02 -3.52 1.34
CA MET A 36 14.91 -3.58 2.50
C MET A 36 16.21 -4.31 2.14
N ALA A 37 16.13 -5.43 1.42
CA ALA A 37 17.30 -6.20 1.00
C ALA A 37 18.18 -5.43 0.00
N SER A 38 17.57 -4.61 -0.88
CA SER A 38 18.32 -3.78 -1.84
C SER A 38 18.83 -2.46 -1.25
N GLY A 39 18.41 -2.09 -0.04
CA GLY A 39 18.76 -0.81 0.60
C GLY A 39 18.15 0.41 -0.07
N ASP A 40 17.06 0.25 -0.84
CA ASP A 40 16.41 1.35 -1.54
C ASP A 40 15.39 2.04 -0.62
N ILE A 41 15.91 2.95 0.20
CA ILE A 41 15.16 3.62 1.28
C ILE A 41 14.10 4.59 0.72
N GLU A 42 14.35 5.18 -0.45
CA GLU A 42 13.40 6.11 -1.08
C GLU A 42 12.14 5.37 -1.54
N GLN A 43 12.33 4.26 -2.26
CA GLN A 43 11.20 3.42 -2.65
C GLN A 43 10.54 2.77 -1.43
N LEU A 44 11.32 2.34 -0.43
CA LEU A 44 10.77 1.77 0.80
C LEU A 44 9.79 2.72 1.49
N SER A 45 10.12 4.02 1.59
CA SER A 45 9.24 5.04 2.16
C SER A 45 7.90 5.13 1.40
N ALA A 46 7.94 5.18 0.06
CA ALA A 46 6.73 5.23 -0.76
C ALA A 46 5.85 3.98 -0.59
N TRP A 47 6.45 2.79 -0.56
CA TRP A 47 5.72 1.53 -0.37
C TRP A 47 5.08 1.40 1.02
N HIS A 48 5.68 2.00 2.05
CA HIS A 48 5.05 2.07 3.37
C HIS A 48 3.80 2.96 3.39
N VAL A 49 3.80 4.08 2.65
CA VAL A 49 2.62 4.94 2.50
C VAL A 49 1.49 4.18 1.78
N ILE A 50 1.82 3.46 0.71
CA ILE A 50 0.85 2.62 -0.02
C ILE A 50 0.28 1.52 0.89
N ARG A 51 1.12 0.84 1.68
CA ARG A 51 0.66 -0.18 2.64
C ARG A 51 -0.34 0.39 3.64
N ASN A 52 -0.08 1.59 4.16
CA ASN A 52 -0.99 2.25 5.09
C ASN A 52 -2.31 2.62 4.41
N ALA A 53 -2.26 3.13 3.17
CA ALA A 53 -3.46 3.40 2.39
C ALA A 53 -4.30 2.14 2.15
N VAL A 54 -3.67 1.01 1.80
CA VAL A 54 -4.36 -0.29 1.67
C VAL A 54 -5.04 -0.72 2.96
N ALA A 55 -4.34 -0.63 4.09
CA ALA A 55 -4.91 -0.96 5.40
C ALA A 55 -6.15 -0.10 5.71
N LEU A 56 -6.06 1.21 5.49
CA LEU A 56 -7.18 2.13 5.71
C LEU A 56 -8.36 1.89 4.76
N THR A 57 -8.10 1.51 3.50
CA THR A 57 -9.15 1.16 2.54
C THR A 57 -9.88 -0.11 2.95
N LEU A 58 -9.15 -1.16 3.36
CA LEU A 58 -9.75 -2.41 3.84
C LEU A 58 -10.53 -2.23 5.15
N GLU A 59 -10.01 -1.42 6.08
CA GLU A 59 -10.75 -1.04 7.30
C GLU A 59 -12.04 -0.27 6.97
N SER A 60 -11.98 0.66 6.01
CA SER A 60 -13.17 1.41 5.57
C SER A 60 -14.23 0.52 4.94
N ASP A 61 -13.83 -0.44 4.11
CA ASP A 61 -14.74 -1.41 3.48
C ASP A 61 -15.37 -2.36 4.51
N THR A 62 -14.61 -2.79 5.52
CA THR A 62 -15.15 -3.65 6.59
C THR A 62 -16.09 -2.93 7.55
N THR A 63 -15.98 -1.61 7.70
CA THR A 63 -16.84 -0.82 8.60
C THR A 63 -18.18 -0.41 7.96
N LEU A 64 -18.32 -0.55 6.64
CA LEU A 64 -19.52 -0.18 5.87
C LEU A 64 -20.56 -1.31 5.73
N HIS A 65 -20.40 -2.43 6.45
CA HIS A 65 -21.27 -3.60 6.41
C HIS A 65 -22.20 -3.75 7.61
#